data_AF-A0A4Y2WTT8-F1
#
_entry.id   AF-A0A4Y2WTT8-F1
#
_cell.length_a   1.000
_cell.length_b   1.000
_cell.length_c   1.000
_cell.angle_alpha   90.00
_cell.angle_beta   90.00
_cell.angle_gamma   90.00
#
_symmetry.space_group_name_H-M   'P 1'
#
loop_
_entity.id
_entity.type
_entity.pdbx_description
1 polymer ?
#
loop_
_entity_poly.entity_id
_entity_poly.type
_entity_poly.pdbx_seq_one_letter_code
_entity_poly.pdbx_strand_id
1 'polypeptide(L)'
;MSIRCFRYKSIYGTEERTRRTTPSRWHSTLHKWCSSASSESDHYPFNYCEKQSTVKTLGMMWNNCEGAFLFEISTSSATEFTKRDFLSQIARLFDPLGLLGPVVSKAKIFPQRLWLLQIYWSQKRPSDITQAWFSFIASLSYVKNIKLPRFMLRRHPKEIILYGFSDVSEKAYGAVIYLQSVCYSSDNNTFLLCSKSRVAPIKCVTIPRLELAACLQLAQLTKKGLMH
;
A
#
# COMPACT_ATOMS: atom_id res chain seq x y z
N MET A 1 -13.97 -14.00 -14.43
CA MET A 1 -12.87 -13.22 -13.80
C MET A 1 -11.75 -13.18 -14.81
N SER A 2 -11.51 -12.03 -15.45
CA SER A 2 -10.53 -11.87 -16.52
C SER A 2 -9.32 -11.13 -15.95
N ILE A 3 -8.25 -11.86 -15.63
CA ILE A 3 -7.00 -11.26 -15.14
C ILE A 3 -6.20 -10.84 -16.37
N ARG A 4 -6.01 -9.53 -16.56
CA ARG A 4 -5.09 -9.03 -17.60
C ARG A 4 -3.72 -8.80 -16.99
N CYS A 5 -2.71 -9.47 -17.56
CA CYS A 5 -1.32 -9.38 -17.15
C CYS A 5 -0.53 -8.55 -18.18
N PHE A 6 0.21 -7.57 -17.70
CA PHE A 6 1.16 -6.81 -18.49
C PHE A 6 2.56 -7.04 -17.90
N ARG A 7 3.48 -7.54 -18.74
CA ARG A 7 4.88 -7.73 -18.37
C ARG A 7 5.69 -6.57 -18.91
N TYR A 8 6.41 -5.88 -18.02
CA TYR A 8 7.36 -4.85 -18.40
C TYR A 8 8.77 -5.26 -17.98
N LYS A 9 9.71 -5.24 -18.94
CA LYS A 9 11.12 -5.55 -18.72
C LYS A 9 11.89 -4.24 -18.71
N SER A 10 12.50 -3.88 -17.58
CA SER A 10 13.39 -2.72 -17.49
C SER A 10 14.82 -3.21 -17.41
N ILE A 11 15.58 -3.07 -18.50
CA ILE A 11 17.01 -3.38 -18.53
C ILE A 11 17.74 -2.12 -18.06
N TYR A 12 17.86 -1.94 -16.74
CA TYR A 12 18.84 -0.98 -16.22
C TYR A 12 20.11 -1.75 -15.90
N GLY A 13 21.15 -1.54 -16.72
CA GLY A 13 22.52 -1.88 -16.37
C GLY A 13 22.94 -1.04 -15.16
N THR A 14 23.56 -1.68 -14.18
CA THR A 14 24.16 -1.02 -13.03
C THR A 14 25.33 -0.16 -13.49
N GLU A 15 25.11 1.14 -13.67
CA GLU A 15 26.17 2.12 -13.47
C GLU A 15 26.21 2.48 -11.99
N GLU A 16 27.32 2.17 -11.34
CA GLU A 16 27.66 2.73 -10.03
C GLU A 16 27.75 4.25 -10.15
N ARG A 17 26.68 4.95 -9.77
CA ARG A 17 26.77 6.39 -9.50
C ARG A 17 26.98 6.61 -8.00
N THR A 18 28.24 6.49 -7.61
CA THR A 18 28.79 7.07 -6.40
C THR A 18 28.46 8.57 -6.33
N ARG A 19 28.07 9.00 -5.12
CA ARG A 19 28.04 10.38 -4.59
C ARG A 19 27.53 11.47 -5.53
N ARG A 20 26.26 11.86 -5.36
CA ARG A 20 25.82 13.22 -5.67
C ARG A 20 25.42 13.92 -4.38
N THR A 21 26.11 15.02 -4.15
CA THR A 21 25.93 16.05 -3.13
C THR A 21 24.45 16.46 -3.02
N THR A 22 23.98 16.61 -1.77
CA THR A 22 22.66 17.17 -1.48
C THR A 22 22.62 18.65 -1.90
N PRO A 23 21.50 19.13 -2.48
CA PRO A 23 21.26 20.56 -2.58
C PRO A 23 21.08 21.12 -1.17
N SER A 24 21.90 22.10 -0.79
CA SER A 24 21.95 22.80 0.50
C SER A 24 20.70 23.64 0.83
N ARG A 25 19.51 23.28 0.33
CA ARG A 25 18.30 24.14 0.37
C ARG A 25 17.18 23.64 1.28
N TRP A 26 17.38 22.56 2.03
CA TRP A 26 16.39 22.09 3.00
C TRP A 26 16.95 22.21 4.42
N HIS A 27 16.70 23.36 5.06
CA HIS A 27 16.85 23.53 6.51
C HIS A 27 15.69 22.81 7.21
N SER A 28 15.73 21.48 7.25
CA SER A 28 14.93 20.69 8.18
C SER A 28 15.74 19.48 8.63
N THR A 29 16.13 19.49 9.90
CA THR A 29 16.79 18.35 10.56
C THR A 29 15.86 17.14 10.48
N LEU A 30 16.26 16.10 9.74
CA LEU A 30 15.50 14.85 9.61
C LEU A 30 15.58 14.05 10.92
N HIS A 31 14.79 14.44 11.93
CA HIS A 31 14.75 13.79 13.25
C HIS A 31 14.24 12.33 13.26
N LYS A 32 13.87 11.75 12.11
CA LYS A 32 13.32 10.38 11.98
C LYS A 32 13.94 9.61 10.82
N TRP A 33 15.27 9.60 10.74
CA TRP A 33 15.98 8.70 9.84
C TRP A 33 16.60 7.57 10.65
N CYS A 34 16.24 6.33 10.34
CA CYS A 34 16.87 5.14 10.92
C CYS A 34 17.36 4.26 9.77
N SER A 35 18.65 3.90 9.82
CA SER A 35 19.29 3.01 8.86
C SER A 35 19.07 1.54 9.27
N SER A 36 19.14 0.63 8.29
CA SER A 36 19.20 -0.83 8.51
C SER A 36 20.62 -1.38 8.39
N ALA A 37 21.60 -0.52 8.11
CA ALA A 37 22.99 -0.91 7.99
C ALA A 37 23.64 -1.02 9.38
N SER A 38 24.37 -2.12 9.60
CA SER A 38 25.09 -2.43 10.83
C SER A 38 26.50 -1.85 10.90
N SER A 39 26.90 -1.00 9.95
CA SER A 39 28.25 -0.43 9.89
C SER A 39 28.26 1.02 10.37
N GLU A 40 28.96 1.27 11.47
CA GLU A 40 29.36 2.58 11.96
C GLU A 40 30.04 3.37 10.84
N SER A 41 29.47 4.52 10.50
CA SER A 41 30.18 5.54 9.73
C SER A 41 30.21 6.80 10.58
N ASP A 42 31.37 7.08 11.19
CA ASP A 42 31.62 8.14 12.17
C ASP A 42 31.44 9.59 11.66
N HIS A 43 30.93 9.77 10.44
CA HIS A 43 30.90 11.07 9.78
C HIS A 43 29.58 11.84 9.84
N TYR A 44 28.53 11.28 10.44
CA TYR A 44 27.26 12.00 10.57
C TYR A 44 26.59 11.74 11.93
N PRO A 45 26.07 12.78 12.61
CA PRO A 45 25.30 12.63 13.84
C PRO A 45 23.88 12.16 13.52
N PHE A 46 23.76 11.03 12.83
CA PHE A 46 22.50 10.31 12.76
C PHE A 46 22.38 9.51 14.03
N ASN A 47 21.33 9.76 14.82
CA ASN A 47 20.95 8.92 15.95
C ASN A 47 20.84 7.47 15.46
N TYR A 48 21.88 6.70 15.70
CA TYR A 48 21.85 5.26 15.55
C TYR A 48 20.82 4.76 16.56
N CYS A 49 19.69 4.29 16.06
CA CYS A 49 18.62 3.82 16.93
C CYS A 49 19.03 2.43 17.43
N GLU A 50 19.82 2.43 18.51
CA GLU A 50 20.11 1.22 19.28
C GLU A 50 18.80 0.64 19.82
N LYS A 51 18.64 -0.68 19.65
CA LYS A 51 17.49 -1.54 19.99
C LYS A 51 16.40 -1.59 18.92
N GLN A 52 15.82 -2.78 18.79
CA GLN A 52 14.60 -3.09 18.02
C GLN A 52 13.59 -1.97 18.24
N SER A 53 13.46 -1.09 17.25
CA SER A 53 12.60 0.08 17.35
C SER A 53 11.65 0.07 16.15
N THR A 54 10.37 -0.04 16.47
CA THR A 54 9.32 0.22 15.50
C THR A 54 9.25 1.73 15.31
N VAL A 55 9.53 2.21 14.11
CA VAL A 55 9.52 3.64 13.79
C VAL A 55 8.31 3.95 12.93
N LYS A 56 7.59 5.02 13.28
CA LYS A 56 6.49 5.56 12.48
C LYS A 56 6.97 6.75 11.64
N THR A 57 7.00 6.55 10.33
CA THR A 57 7.45 7.53 9.32
C THR A 57 6.38 7.67 8.24
N LEU A 58 5.97 8.91 7.95
CA LEU A 58 4.92 9.23 6.97
C LEU A 58 3.60 8.47 7.17
N GLY A 59 3.25 8.15 8.43
CA GLY A 59 2.02 7.44 8.75
C GLY A 59 2.10 5.90 8.66
N MET A 60 3.19 5.35 8.10
CA MET A 60 3.47 3.91 8.09
C MET A 60 4.42 3.53 9.21
N MET A 61 4.29 2.32 9.74
CA MET A 61 5.21 1.76 10.71
C MET A 61 6.15 0.77 10.04
N TRP A 62 7.39 0.73 10.50
CA TRP A 62 8.34 -0.29 10.06
C TRP A 62 9.25 -0.69 11.21
N ASN A 63 9.69 -1.95 11.16
CA ASN A 63 10.67 -2.50 12.08
C ASN A 63 12.07 -2.33 11.47
N ASN A 64 12.97 -1.68 12.21
CA ASN A 64 14.33 -1.41 11.75
C ASN A 64 15.18 -2.68 11.59
N CYS A 65 15.04 -3.64 12.51
CA CYS A 65 15.80 -4.89 12.51
C CYS A 65 15.31 -5.88 11.45
N GLU A 66 14.00 -6.06 11.33
CA GLU A 66 13.41 -6.96 10.32
C GLU A 66 13.39 -6.32 8.92
N GLY A 67 13.54 -5.01 8.83
CA GLY A 67 13.46 -4.28 7.57
C GLY A 67 12.08 -4.40 6.90
N ALA A 68 11.01 -4.53 7.68
CA ALA A 68 9.66 -4.79 7.19
C ALA A 68 8.65 -3.70 7.60
N PHE A 69 7.71 -3.39 6.72
CA PHE A 69 6.52 -2.62 7.04
C PHE A 69 5.61 -3.42 7.97
N LEU A 70 5.08 -2.72 8.97
CA LEU A 70 4.12 -3.21 9.94
C LEU A 70 2.83 -2.41 9.83
N PHE A 71 1.70 -3.08 10.03
CA PHE A 71 0.39 -2.47 9.96
C PHE A 71 -0.31 -2.59 11.30
N GLU A 72 -0.48 -1.46 12.00
CA GLU A 72 -1.31 -1.43 13.20
C GLU A 72 -2.49 -0.52 12.96
N ILE A 73 -3.68 -1.12 13.10
CA ILE A 73 -4.94 -0.43 12.93
C ILE A 73 -5.64 -0.37 14.28
N SER A 74 -5.82 0.84 14.79
CA SER A 74 -6.62 1.09 15.99
C SER A 74 -8.10 1.05 15.63
N THR A 75 -8.79 -0.02 16.02
CA THR A 75 -10.23 -0.17 15.89
C THR A 75 -10.92 0.35 17.16
N SER A 76 -12.07 1.00 17.04
CA SER A 76 -12.87 1.37 18.22
C SER A 76 -13.84 0.25 18.55
N SER A 77 -14.05 0.00 19.83
CA SER A 77 -14.97 -1.00 20.38
C SER A 77 -16.42 -0.49 20.47
N ALA A 78 -16.75 0.63 19.81
CA ALA A 78 -18.07 1.22 19.89
C ALA A 78 -19.14 0.28 19.29
N THR A 79 -20.23 0.10 20.02
CA THR A 79 -21.38 -0.72 19.61
C THR A 79 -22.32 0.02 18.65
N GLU A 80 -22.19 1.34 18.54
CA GLU A 80 -22.86 2.18 17.56
C GLU A 80 -21.84 3.03 16.81
N PHE A 81 -22.17 3.34 15.55
CA PHE A 81 -21.35 4.17 14.67
C PHE A 81 -22.24 5.14 13.89
N THR A 82 -21.76 6.36 13.72
CA THR A 82 -22.30 7.35 12.79
C THR A 82 -21.60 7.24 11.44
N LYS A 83 -22.13 7.89 10.39
CA LYS A 83 -21.42 7.99 9.10
C LYS A 83 -20.01 8.59 9.26
N ARG A 84 -19.82 9.50 10.22
CA ARG A 84 -18.51 10.10 10.52
C ARG A 84 -17.54 9.06 11.06
N ASP A 85 -18.00 8.16 11.90
CA ASP A 85 -17.15 7.13 12.49
C ASP A 85 -16.67 6.13 11.44
N PHE A 86 -17.51 5.75 10.46
CA PHE A 86 -17.07 4.93 9.33
C PHE A 86 -15.92 5.59 8.56
N LEU A 87 -16.11 6.86 8.18
CA LEU A 87 -15.12 7.58 7.41
C LEU A 87 -13.82 7.78 8.21
N SER A 88 -13.95 8.07 9.50
CA SER A 88 -12.82 8.16 10.44
C SER A 88 -12.04 6.84 10.51
N GLN A 89 -12.75 5.71 10.64
CA GLN A 89 -12.11 4.39 10.66
C GLN A 89 -11.43 4.05 9.33
N ILE A 90 -12.04 4.38 8.20
CA ILE A 90 -11.43 4.16 6.88
C ILE A 90 -10.20 5.04 6.69
N ALA A 91 -10.23 6.29 7.16
CA ALA A 91 -9.09 7.20 7.09
C ALA A 91 -7.90 6.69 7.92
N ARG A 92 -8.14 5.93 9.00
CA ARG A 92 -7.08 5.28 9.80
C ARG A 92 -6.40 4.13 9.07
N LEU A 93 -7.01 3.54 8.05
CA LEU A 93 -6.39 2.53 7.16
C LEU A 93 -5.41 3.19 6.17
N PHE A 94 -4.64 4.17 6.62
CA PHE A 94 -3.75 4.95 5.78
C PHE A 94 -2.72 4.05 5.09
N ASP A 95 -2.80 3.99 3.76
CA ASP A 95 -2.01 3.09 2.92
C ASP A 95 -1.55 3.84 1.66
N PRO A 96 -0.43 4.56 1.74
CA PRO A 96 0.03 5.42 0.64
C PRO A 96 0.54 4.62 -0.57
N LEU A 97 1.00 3.39 -0.33
CA LEU A 97 1.56 2.49 -1.35
C LEU A 97 0.54 1.48 -1.89
N GLY A 98 -0.64 1.37 -1.27
CA GLY A 98 -1.65 0.38 -1.63
C GLY A 98 -1.30 -1.04 -1.21
N LEU A 99 -0.46 -1.24 -0.19
CA LEU A 99 -0.05 -2.57 0.26
C LEU A 99 -1.21 -3.36 0.90
N LEU A 100 -2.19 -2.65 1.46
CA LEU A 100 -3.43 -3.18 2.00
C LEU A 100 -4.60 -3.01 1.02
N GLY A 101 -4.33 -2.94 -0.28
CA GLY A 101 -5.30 -2.67 -1.35
C GLY A 101 -6.65 -3.41 -1.19
N PRO A 102 -6.69 -4.73 -0.97
CA PRO A 102 -7.95 -5.46 -0.75
C PRO A 102 -8.73 -5.02 0.50
N VAL A 103 -8.02 -4.75 1.61
CA VAL A 103 -8.61 -4.30 2.88
C VAL A 103 -9.21 -2.91 2.70
N VAL A 104 -8.45 -1.98 2.12
CA VAL A 104 -8.88 -0.60 1.86
C VAL A 104 -10.04 -0.56 0.86
N SER A 105 -10.01 -1.40 -0.19
CA SER A 105 -11.13 -1.56 -1.13
C SER A 105 -12.41 -1.96 -0.43
N LYS A 106 -12.35 -3.02 0.39
CA LYS A 106 -13.52 -3.52 1.13
C LYS A 106 -14.07 -2.46 2.07
N ALA A 107 -13.19 -1.71 2.75
CA ALA A 107 -13.57 -0.60 3.60
C ALA A 107 -14.32 0.51 2.84
N LYS A 108 -13.83 0.89 1.65
CA LYS A 108 -14.41 1.98 0.82
C LYS A 108 -15.78 1.63 0.21
N ILE A 109 -16.14 0.35 0.11
CA ILE A 109 -17.47 -0.08 -0.37
C ILE A 109 -18.57 0.31 0.63
N PHE A 110 -18.28 0.33 1.94
CA PHE A 110 -19.29 0.63 2.96
C PHE A 110 -19.86 2.06 2.85
N PRO A 111 -19.05 3.13 2.78
CA PRO A 111 -19.57 4.47 2.55
C PRO A 111 -20.44 4.54 1.31
N GLN A 112 -20.03 3.95 0.18
CA GLN A 112 -20.82 3.97 -1.05
C GLN A 112 -22.23 3.41 -0.85
N ARG A 113 -22.36 2.28 -0.14
CA ARG A 113 -23.68 1.71 0.22
C ARG A 113 -24.50 2.64 1.11
N LEU A 114 -23.87 3.26 2.10
CA LEU A 114 -24.54 4.22 2.99
C LEU A 114 -24.99 5.50 2.27
N TRP A 115 -24.30 5.90 1.20
CA TRP A 115 -24.72 7.01 0.33
C TRP A 115 -25.95 6.63 -0.51
N LEU A 116 -25.95 5.42 -1.09
CA LEU A 116 -27.08 4.90 -1.87
C LEU A 116 -28.38 4.83 -1.07
N LEU A 117 -28.30 4.48 0.20
CA LEU A 117 -29.45 4.38 1.10
C LEU A 117 -29.94 5.72 1.65
N GLN A 118 -29.31 6.85 1.28
CA GLN A 118 -29.69 8.21 1.72
C GLN A 118 -29.79 8.38 3.25
N ILE A 119 -29.08 7.54 4.02
CA ILE A 119 -29.12 7.55 5.50
C ILE A 119 -28.55 8.88 6.01
N TYR A 120 -29.21 9.58 6.92
CA TYR A 120 -28.65 10.82 7.47
C TYR A 120 -27.47 10.54 8.42
N TRP A 121 -26.62 11.53 8.68
CA TRP A 121 -25.38 11.36 9.45
C TRP A 121 -25.57 10.74 10.85
N SER A 122 -26.77 10.87 11.43
CA SER A 122 -27.16 10.46 12.79
C SER A 122 -28.22 9.34 12.85
N GLN A 123 -28.68 8.80 11.72
CA GLN A 123 -29.74 7.77 11.71
C GLN A 123 -29.21 6.36 12.00
N LYS A 124 -30.04 5.54 12.67
CA LYS A 124 -29.78 4.11 12.87
C LYS A 124 -29.66 3.42 11.50
N ARG A 125 -28.58 2.67 11.34
CA ARG A 125 -28.23 2.00 10.09
C ARG A 125 -28.95 0.66 10.00
N PRO A 126 -29.27 0.20 8.77
CA PRO A 126 -29.73 -1.17 8.54
C PRO A 126 -28.83 -2.19 9.25
N SER A 127 -29.46 -3.20 9.87
CA SER A 127 -28.79 -4.21 10.67
C SER A 127 -27.77 -5.00 9.85
N ASP A 128 -28.07 -5.26 8.58
CA ASP A 128 -27.21 -5.98 7.63
C ASP A 128 -25.86 -5.27 7.40
N ILE A 129 -25.87 -3.95 7.14
CA ILE A 129 -24.66 -3.15 6.92
C ILE A 129 -23.84 -3.08 8.20
N THR A 130 -24.52 -2.92 9.33
CA THR A 130 -23.89 -2.81 10.63
C THR A 130 -23.19 -4.12 11.01
N GLN A 131 -23.85 -5.25 10.81
CA GLN A 131 -23.27 -6.57 11.04
C GLN A 131 -22.06 -6.81 10.12
N ALA A 132 -22.19 -6.55 8.82
CA ALA A 132 -21.08 -6.71 7.88
C ALA A 132 -19.88 -5.80 8.22
N TRP A 133 -20.15 -4.60 8.75
CA TRP A 133 -19.10 -3.70 9.23
C TRP A 133 -18.40 -4.25 10.47
N PHE A 134 -19.14 -4.75 11.45
CA PHE A 134 -18.53 -5.36 12.64
C PHE A 134 -17.67 -6.57 12.28
N SER A 135 -18.12 -7.43 11.37
CA SER A 135 -17.31 -8.54 10.86
C SER A 135 -16.05 -8.04 10.15
N PHE A 136 -16.14 -6.94 9.38
CA PHE A 136 -14.98 -6.32 8.76
C PHE A 136 -13.99 -5.78 9.81
N ILE A 137 -14.46 -5.02 10.81
CA ILE A 137 -13.61 -4.49 11.89
C ILE A 137 -12.93 -5.62 12.67
N ALA A 138 -13.66 -6.68 13.01
CA ALA A 138 -13.09 -7.85 13.67
C ALA A 138 -11.96 -8.47 12.83
N SER A 139 -12.12 -8.54 11.51
CA SER A 139 -11.09 -9.06 10.59
C SER A 139 -9.84 -8.18 10.47
N LEU A 140 -9.90 -6.90 10.87
CA LEU A 140 -8.73 -6.00 10.83
C LEU A 140 -7.66 -6.40 11.85
N SER A 141 -8.01 -7.19 12.86
CA SER A 141 -7.04 -7.76 13.81
C SER A 141 -5.95 -8.58 13.10
N TYR A 142 -6.30 -9.32 12.03
CA TYR A 142 -5.37 -10.12 11.25
C TYR A 142 -4.39 -9.30 10.42
N VAL A 143 -4.70 -8.04 10.13
CA VAL A 143 -3.81 -7.16 9.35
C VAL A 143 -2.48 -6.92 10.08
N LYS A 144 -2.48 -6.99 11.42
CA LYS A 144 -1.27 -6.88 12.25
C LYS A 144 -0.24 -7.98 11.98
N ASN A 145 -0.69 -9.12 11.45
CA ASN A 145 0.17 -10.25 11.12
C ASN A 145 0.83 -10.11 9.74
N ILE A 146 0.41 -9.14 8.94
CA ILE A 146 1.00 -8.87 7.63
C ILE A 146 2.32 -8.14 7.84
N LYS A 147 3.42 -8.77 7.39
CA LYS A 147 4.75 -8.16 7.32
C LYS A 147 5.18 -8.12 5.86
N LEU A 148 5.59 -6.95 5.38
CA LEU A 148 6.08 -6.79 4.01
C LEU A 148 7.49 -6.24 4.01
N PRO A 149 8.45 -6.89 3.32
CA PRO A 149 9.83 -6.41 3.29
C PRO A 149 9.90 -5.04 2.62
N ARG A 150 10.58 -4.09 3.26
CA ARG A 150 10.79 -2.73 2.74
C ARG A 150 11.79 -2.73 1.59
N PHE A 151 12.83 -3.55 1.69
CA PHE A 151 13.83 -3.72 0.64
C PHE A 151 13.54 -5.00 -0.14
N MET A 152 13.07 -4.84 -1.38
CA MET A 152 12.59 -5.95 -2.22
C MET A 152 13.64 -6.46 -3.21
N LEU A 153 14.69 -5.66 -3.46
CA LEU A 153 15.75 -5.99 -4.41
C LEU A 153 16.77 -6.96 -3.81
N ARG A 154 17.27 -7.91 -4.60
CA ARG A 154 18.47 -8.66 -4.24
C ARG A 154 19.72 -7.82 -4.51
N ARG A 155 20.85 -8.21 -3.90
CA ARG A 155 22.16 -7.63 -4.24
C ARG A 155 22.56 -8.11 -5.63
N HIS A 156 22.90 -7.18 -6.53
CA HIS A 156 23.33 -7.43 -7.91
C HIS A 156 22.34 -8.29 -8.72
N PRO A 157 21.08 -7.85 -8.89
CA PRO A 157 20.12 -8.57 -9.71
C PRO A 157 20.58 -8.52 -11.17
N LYS A 158 20.49 -9.66 -11.87
CA LYS A 158 20.77 -9.73 -13.31
C LYS A 158 19.73 -8.94 -14.10
N GLU A 159 18.48 -9.04 -13.69
CA GLU A 159 17.35 -8.38 -14.34
C GLU A 159 16.30 -8.01 -13.29
N ILE A 160 15.65 -6.86 -13.48
CA ILE A 160 14.50 -6.45 -12.69
C ILE A 160 13.28 -6.42 -13.61
N ILE A 161 12.25 -7.17 -13.25
CA ILE A 161 11.00 -7.29 -14.02
C ILE A 161 9.86 -6.72 -13.20
N LEU A 162 9.02 -5.90 -13.85
CA LEU A 162 7.77 -5.45 -13.25
C LEU A 162 6.59 -6.20 -13.88
N TYR A 163 5.80 -6.82 -13.02
CA TYR A 163 4.54 -7.45 -13.41
C TYR A 163 3.38 -6.58 -12.98
N GLY A 164 2.64 -6.06 -13.96
CA GLY A 164 1.42 -5.32 -13.73
C GLY A 164 0.20 -6.22 -13.91
N PHE A 165 -0.68 -6.25 -12.92
CA PHE A 165 -1.98 -6.91 -13.04
C PHE A 165 -3.10 -5.90 -12.79
N SER A 166 -4.22 -6.07 -13.48
CA SER A 166 -5.45 -5.34 -13.20
C SER A 166 -6.60 -6.33 -13.07
N ASP A 167 -7.47 -6.09 -12.11
CA ASP A 167 -8.65 -6.90 -11.86
C ASP A 167 -9.89 -6.03 -11.61
N VAL A 168 -11.06 -6.60 -11.88
CA VAL A 168 -12.33 -5.90 -11.87
C VAL A 168 -13.45 -6.77 -11.29
N SER A 169 -14.34 -6.10 -10.58
CA SER A 169 -15.64 -6.60 -10.16
C SER A 169 -16.69 -5.51 -10.33
N GLU A 170 -17.96 -5.86 -10.17
CA GLU A 170 -19.06 -4.90 -10.15
C GLU A 170 -18.94 -3.85 -9.03
N LYS A 171 -18.21 -4.18 -7.95
CA LYS A 171 -18.10 -3.32 -6.75
C LYS A 171 -16.84 -2.47 -6.74
N ALA A 172 -15.75 -2.95 -7.33
CA ALA A 172 -14.46 -2.30 -7.30
C ALA A 172 -13.56 -2.80 -8.43
N TYR A 173 -12.57 -1.99 -8.79
CA TYR A 173 -11.51 -2.35 -9.70
C TYR A 173 -10.16 -1.88 -9.14
N GLY A 174 -9.10 -2.58 -9.53
CA GLY A 174 -7.77 -2.36 -8.98
C GLY A 174 -6.67 -2.70 -9.96
N ALA A 175 -5.49 -2.17 -9.65
CA ALA A 175 -4.26 -2.46 -10.35
C ALA A 175 -3.14 -2.68 -9.32
N VAL A 176 -2.24 -3.59 -9.60
CA VAL A 176 -1.14 -3.96 -8.73
C VAL A 176 0.14 -4.16 -9.55
N ILE A 177 1.27 -3.76 -8.96
CA ILE A 177 2.59 -3.97 -9.55
C ILE A 177 3.40 -4.83 -8.59
N TYR A 178 3.90 -5.95 -9.11
CA TYR A 178 4.91 -6.77 -8.46
C TYR A 178 6.28 -6.49 -9.08
N LEU A 179 7.31 -6.50 -8.25
CA LEU A 179 8.69 -6.42 -8.66
C LEU A 179 9.33 -7.79 -8.46
N GLN A 180 9.97 -8.30 -9.51
CA GLN A 180 10.80 -9.49 -9.46
C GLN A 180 12.26 -9.14 -9.69
N SER A 181 13.14 -9.60 -8.80
CA SER A 181 14.58 -9.61 -9.08
C SER A 181 14.98 -10.99 -9.57
N VAL A 182 15.55 -11.03 -10.77
CA VAL A 182 16.09 -12.26 -11.35
C VAL A 182 17.58 -12.32 -11.05
N CYS A 183 18.03 -13.41 -10.44
CA CYS A 183 19.43 -13.62 -10.07
C CYS A 183 20.10 -14.62 -11.03
N TYR A 184 21.44 -14.71 -10.97
CA TYR A 184 22.17 -15.77 -11.68
C TYR A 184 21.94 -17.15 -11.04
N SER A 185 21.68 -17.18 -9.73
CA SER A 185 21.16 -18.35 -9.03
C SER A 185 19.66 -18.51 -9.29
N SER A 186 19.11 -19.71 -9.07
CA SER A 186 17.67 -19.98 -9.17
C SER A 186 16.82 -19.31 -8.08
N ASP A 187 17.41 -18.46 -7.22
CA ASP A 187 16.72 -17.75 -6.13
C ASP A 187 16.14 -16.41 -6.61
N ASN A 188 15.12 -16.49 -7.46
CA ASN A 188 14.36 -15.32 -7.88
C ASN A 188 13.34 -14.96 -6.80
N ASN A 189 13.24 -13.68 -6.45
CA ASN A 189 12.24 -13.19 -5.50
C ASN A 189 11.22 -12.29 -6.20
N THR A 190 9.96 -12.34 -5.77
CA THR A 190 8.90 -11.47 -6.28
C THR A 190 8.14 -10.87 -5.12
N PHE A 191 7.99 -9.54 -5.10
CA PHE A 191 7.33 -8.82 -4.03
C PHE A 191 6.32 -7.81 -4.57
N LEU A 192 5.29 -7.54 -3.77
CA LEU A 192 4.32 -6.49 -4.03
C LEU A 192 5.01 -5.12 -3.87
N LEU A 193 5.12 -4.37 -4.97
CA LEU A 193 5.73 -3.04 -4.97
C LEU A 193 4.72 -1.98 -4.53
N CYS A 194 3.59 -1.91 -5.23
CA CYS A 194 2.51 -0.99 -4.93
C CYS A 194 1.20 -1.46 -5.57
N SER A 195 0.08 -0.95 -5.07
CA SER A 195 -1.22 -1.15 -5.70
C SER A 195 -2.07 0.09 -5.64
N LYS A 196 -3.16 0.08 -6.40
CA LYS A 196 -4.19 1.10 -6.32
C LYS A 196 -5.53 0.46 -6.56
N SER A 197 -6.52 0.88 -5.78
CA SER A 197 -7.89 0.43 -5.94
C SER A 197 -8.88 1.57 -5.91
N ARG A 198 -10.01 1.36 -6.60
CA ARG A 198 -11.14 2.28 -6.66
C ARG A 198 -12.43 1.49 -6.52
N VAL A 199 -13.40 2.10 -5.85
CA VAL A 199 -14.77 1.59 -5.83
C VAL A 199 -15.39 1.86 -7.20
N ALA A 200 -16.12 0.90 -7.73
CA ALA A 200 -16.80 1.06 -9.01
C ALA A 200 -17.82 2.19 -8.91
N PRO A 201 -18.05 2.99 -9.97
CA PRO A 201 -19.07 4.03 -9.95
C PRO A 201 -20.46 3.46 -9.62
N ILE A 202 -21.30 4.27 -8.97
CA ILE A 202 -22.69 3.91 -8.67
C ILE A 202 -23.51 3.77 -9.96
N LYS A 203 -23.26 4.65 -10.94
CA LYS A 203 -23.90 4.56 -12.24
C LYS A 203 -23.50 3.24 -12.89
N CYS A 204 -24.46 2.52 -13.47
CA CYS A 204 -24.19 1.25 -14.13
C CYS A 204 -23.13 1.45 -15.22
N VAL A 205 -21.99 0.78 -15.06
CA VAL A 205 -20.92 0.72 -16.04
C VAL A 205 -20.69 -0.76 -16.35
N THR A 206 -20.64 -1.10 -17.63
CA THR A 206 -20.39 -2.47 -18.08
C THR A 206 -19.00 -2.95 -17.63
N ILE A 207 -18.85 -4.23 -17.29
CA ILE A 207 -17.56 -4.83 -16.90
C ILE A 207 -16.41 -4.50 -17.87
N PRO A 208 -16.56 -4.57 -19.21
CA PRO A 208 -15.48 -4.20 -20.14
C PRO A 208 -14.97 -2.76 -20.00
N ARG A 209 -15.85 -1.80 -19.69
CA ARG A 209 -15.45 -0.40 -19.42
C ARG A 209 -14.67 -0.27 -18.11
N LEU A 210 -15.04 -1.06 -17.10
CA LEU A 210 -14.30 -1.13 -15.84
C LEU A 210 -12.94 -1.83 -16.01
N GLU A 211 -12.85 -2.87 -16.86
CA GLU A 211 -11.55 -3.46 -17.25
C GLU A 211 -10.63 -2.42 -17.88
N LEU A 212 -11.15 -1.62 -18.81
CA LEU A 212 -10.39 -0.53 -19.43
C LEU A 212 -9.94 0.51 -18.39
N ALA A 213 -10.80 0.86 -17.44
CA ALA A 213 -10.45 1.76 -16.35
C ALA A 213 -9.37 1.19 -15.42
N ALA A 214 -9.41 -0.12 -15.14
CA ALA A 214 -8.40 -0.82 -14.35
C ALA A 214 -7.04 -0.86 -15.08
N CYS A 215 -7.05 -1.13 -16.40
CA CYS A 215 -5.85 -1.08 -17.25
C CYS A 215 -5.25 0.32 -17.29
N LEU A 216 -6.08 1.37 -17.44
CA LEU A 216 -5.64 2.76 -17.39
C LEU A 216 -5.00 3.08 -16.03
N GLN A 217 -5.62 2.61 -14.94
CA GLN A 217 -5.06 2.79 -13.60
C GLN A 217 -3.72 2.10 -13.44
N LEU A 218 -3.54 0.90 -14.01
CA LEU A 218 -2.26 0.20 -14.03
C LEU A 218 -1.21 1.02 -14.78
N ALA A 219 -1.51 1.48 -15.99
CA ALA A 219 -0.59 2.30 -16.78
C ALA A 219 -0.16 3.59 -16.04
N GLN A 220 -1.11 4.26 -15.37
CA GLN A 220 -0.83 5.43 -14.54
C GLN A 220 0.02 5.07 -13.30
N LEU A 221 -0.24 3.94 -12.66
CA LEU A 221 0.51 3.46 -11.51
C LEU A 221 1.96 3.14 -11.91
N THR A 222 2.15 2.46 -13.04
CA THR A 222 3.46 2.15 -13.61
C THR A 222 4.24 3.41 -13.95
N LYS A 223 3.61 4.41 -14.60
CA LYS A 223 4.24 5.70 -14.90
C LYS A 223 4.71 6.41 -13.63
N LYS A 224 3.90 6.42 -12.57
CA LYS A 224 4.26 7.09 -11.31
C LYS A 224 5.32 6.33 -10.51
N GLY A 225 5.27 5.00 -10.52
CA GLY A 225 6.20 4.15 -9.78
C GLY A 225 7.59 4.03 -10.42
N LEU A 226 7.71 4.31 -11.73
CA LEU A 226 8.98 4.24 -12.47
C LEU A 226 9.65 5.61 -12.70
N MET A 227 8.93 6.73 -12.54
CA MET A 227 9.44 8.08 -12.82
C MET A 227 9.98 8.84 -11.59
N HIS A 228 10.20 8.14 -10.47
CA HIS A 228 10.89 8.64 -9.28
C HIS A 228 12.01 7.68 -8.91
#